data_AF-A0A1I1NP23-F1
#
_entry.id   AF-A0A1I1NP23-F1
#
_cell.length_a   1.000
_cell.length_b   1.000
_cell.length_c   1.000
_cell.angle_alpha   90.00
_cell.angle_beta   90.00
_cell.angle_gamma   90.00
#
_symmetry.space_group_name_H-M   'P 1'
#
loop_
_entity.id
_entity.type
_entity.pdbx_description
1 polymer ?
#
loop_
_entity_poly.entity_id
_entity_poly.type
_entity_poly.pdbx_seq_one_letter_code
_entity_poly.pdbx_strand_id
1 'polypeptide(L)' 'MYFEEFDNGNETEKRERQFKKWKRDWKIKLIEDMNPSWSDLSINWNLNYNKLRK' A
#
# COMPACT_ATOMS: atom_id res chain seq x y z
N MET A 1 4.59 -1.35 3.44
CA MET A 1 3.45 -1.01 2.54
C MET A 1 2.30 -1.97 2.78
N TYR A 2 1.05 -1.50 2.69
CA TYR A 2 -0.18 -2.29 2.89
C TYR A 2 -1.13 -2.11 1.71
N PHE A 3 -1.76 -3.19 1.24
CA PHE A 3 -2.82 -3.16 0.23
C PHE A 3 -3.81 -4.30 0.46
N GLU A 4 -5.04 -4.12 -0.01
CA GLU A 4 -6.12 -5.11 0.02
C GLU A 4 -6.77 -5.16 -1.36
N GLU A 5 -7.16 -6.34 -1.83
CA GLU A 5 -7.94 -6.52 -3.06
C GLU A 5 -9.36 -6.96 -2.71
N PHE A 6 -10.34 -6.46 -3.46
CA PHE A 6 -11.76 -6.78 -3.29
C PHE A 6 -12.39 -7.03 -4.65
N ASP A 7 -13.20 -8.08 -4.73
CA ASP A 7 -13.91 -8.45 -5.96
C ASP A 7 -15.11 -7.54 -6.25
N ASN A 8 -15.66 -6.88 -5.22
CA ASN A 8 -16.86 -6.06 -5.30
C ASN A 8 -16.56 -4.59 -5.06
N GLY A 9 -16.93 -3.72 -6.02
CA GLY A 9 -16.75 -2.28 -5.91
C GLY A 9 -17.43 -1.65 -4.69
N ASN A 10 -18.57 -2.18 -4.24
CA ASN A 10 -19.24 -1.69 -3.03
C ASN A 10 -18.43 -1.95 -1.76
N GLU A 11 -17.65 -3.03 -1.72
CA GLU A 11 -16.79 -3.36 -0.58
C GLU A 11 -15.57 -2.45 -0.57
N THR A 12 -14.95 -2.24 -1.73
CA THR A 12 -13.88 -1.27 -1.94
C THR A 12 -14.31 0.12 -1.47
N GLU A 13 -15.47 0.60 -1.90
CA GLU A 13 -15.98 1.92 -1.52
C GLU A 13 -16.16 2.06 0.00
N LYS A 14 -16.77 1.06 0.65
CA LYS A 14 -16.96 1.06 2.11
C LYS A 14 -15.61 1.07 2.83
N ARG A 15 -14.67 0.24 2.41
CA ARG A 15 -13.34 0.12 3.00
C ARG A 15 -12.56 1.43 2.86
N GLU A 16 -12.56 2.03 1.67
CA GLU A 16 -11.92 3.32 1.42
C GLU A 16 -12.51 4.43 2.30
N ARG A 17 -13.85 4.49 2.42
CA ARG A 17 -14.53 5.48 3.27
C ARG A 17 -14.14 5.30 4.75
N GLN A 18 -13.94 4.09 5.22
CA GLN A 18 -13.44 3.82 6.58
C GLN A 18 -12.00 4.33 6.75
N PHE A 19 -11.08 3.99 5.82
CA PHE A 19 -9.68 4.43 5.87
C PHE A 19 -9.51 5.94 5.85
N LYS A 20 -10.39 6.68 5.17
CA LYS A 20 -10.38 8.15 5.15
C LYS A 20 -10.63 8.75 6.54
N LYS A 21 -11.35 8.06 7.42
CA LYS A 21 -11.66 8.49 8.80
C LYS A 21 -10.70 7.95 9.86
N TRP A 22 -9.80 7.04 9.49
CA TRP A 22 -8.93 6.37 10.45
C TRP A 22 -7.77 7.22 10.94
N LYS A 23 -7.46 7.04 12.23
CA LYS A 23 -6.23 7.58 12.85
C LYS A 23 -5.00 6.95 12.20
N ARG A 24 -3.91 7.70 12.16
CA ARG A 24 -2.63 7.27 11.56
C ARG A 24 -2.13 5.95 12.17
N ASP A 25 -2.26 5.78 13.48
CA ASP A 25 -1.77 4.61 14.21
C ASP A 25 -2.40 3.30 13.70
N TRP A 26 -3.67 3.34 13.29
CA TRP A 26 -4.35 2.14 12.78
C TRP A 26 -3.82 1.73 11.41
N LYS A 27 -3.46 2.73 10.58
CA LYS A 27 -2.83 2.47 9.28
C LYS A 27 -1.42 1.92 9.46
N ILE A 28 -0.67 2.44 10.44
CA ILE A 28 0.67 1.93 10.79
C ILE A 28 0.57 0.49 11.24
N LYS A 29 -0.35 0.16 12.15
CA LYS A 29 -0.54 -1.22 12.62
C LYS A 29 -0.82 -2.20 11.47
N LEU A 30 -1.68 -1.83 10.52
CA LEU A 30 -1.93 -2.67 9.34
C LEU A 30 -0.71 -2.84 8.44
N ILE A 31 0.09 -1.78 8.29
CA ILE A 31 1.36 -1.87 7.57
C ILE A 31 2.33 -2.80 8.30
N GLU A 32 2.42 -2.72 9.62
CA GLU A 32 3.28 -3.58 10.44
C GLU A 32 2.82 -5.05 10.41
N ASP A 33 1.51 -5.30 10.44
CA ASP A 33 0.94 -6.65 10.37
C ASP A 33 1.25 -7.32 9.02
N MET A 34 1.20 -6.57 7.91
CA MET A 34 1.43 -7.11 6.55
C MET A 34 2.90 -7.02 6.08
N ASN A 35 3.63 -6.00 6.52
CA ASN A 35 5.00 -5.71 6.12
C ASN A 35 5.80 -5.25 7.37
N PRO A 36 6.10 -6.18 8.29
CA PRO A 36 6.78 -5.86 9.55
C PRO A 36 8.21 -5.37 9.35
N SER A 37 8.86 -5.78 8.25
CA SER A 37 10.21 -5.35 7.90
C SER A 37 10.26 -3.99 7.21
N TRP A 38 9.10 -3.37 6.95
CA TRP A 38 8.97 -2.13 6.18
C TRP A 38 9.73 -2.16 4.86
N SER A 39 9.87 -3.35 4.26
CA SER A 39 10.63 -3.54 3.04
C SER A 39 9.97 -2.78 1.90
N ASP A 40 10.78 -2.03 1.17
CA ASP A 40 10.33 -1.28 0.01
C ASP A 40 9.99 -2.24 -1.14
N LEU A 41 8.81 -2.07 -1.75
CA LEU A 41 8.35 -2.95 -2.83
C LEU A 41 9.14 -2.78 -4.13
N SER A 42 9.86 -1.67 -4.29
CA SER A 42 10.66 -1.36 -5.47
C SER A 42 12.08 -1.92 -5.41
N ILE A 43 12.47 -2.58 -4.31
CA ILE A 43 13.85 -3.05 -4.10
C ILE A 43 14.35 -3.98 -5.21
N ASN A 44 13.44 -4.73 -5.83
CA ASN A 44 13.74 -5.67 -6.92
C ASN A 44 13.19 -5.19 -8.27
N TRP A 45 12.76 -3.94 -8.39
CA TRP A 45 12.30 -3.43 -9.67
C TRP A 45 13.49 -3.30 -10.61
N ASN A 46 13.40 -3.91 -11.79
CA ASN A 46 14.40 -3.77 -12.84
C ASN A 46 14.23 -2.41 -13.54
N LEU A 47 14.59 -1.36 -12.81
CA LEU A 47 14.54 0.01 -13.30
C LEU A 47 15.71 0.21 -14.27
N ASN A 48 15.38 0.43 -15.55
CA ASN A 48 16.38 0.82 -16.54
C ASN A 48 16.75 2.30 -16.35
N TYR A 49 17.66 2.56 -15.40
CA TYR A 49 18.14 3.90 -15.07
C TYR A 49 18.79 4.64 -16.25
N ASN A 50 19.15 3.94 -17.34
CA ASN A 50 19.73 4.54 -18.53
C ASN A 50 18.69 5.28 -19.41
N LYS A 51 17.38 5.06 -19.21
CA LYS A 51 16.31 5.74 -19.95
C LYS A 51 15.85 7.05 -19.29
N LEU A 52 16.23 7.29 -18.04
CA LEU A 52 15.80 8.44 -17.22
C LEU A 52 16.69 9.70 -17.39
N ARG A 53 17.77 9.62 -18.17
CA ARG A 53 18.66 10.74 -18.50
C ARG A 53 18.69 11.04 -20.00
N LYS A 54 17.52 11.27 -20.60
CA LYS A 54 17.42 11.82 -21.96
C LYS A 54 16.53 13.05 -21.96
#